data_AF-A0A3S2H175-F1
#
_entry.id   AF-A0A3S2H175-F1
#
_cell.length_a   1.000
_cell.length_b   1.000
_cell.length_c   1.000
_cell.angle_alpha   90.00
_cell.angle_beta   90.00
_cell.angle_gamma   90.00
#
_symmetry.space_group_name_H-M   'P 1'
#
loop_
_entity.id
_entity.type
_entity.pdbx_description
1 polymer ?
#
loop_
_entity_poly.entity_id
_entity_poly.type
_entity_poly.pdbx_seq_one_letter_code
_entity_poly.pdbx_strand_id
1 'polypeptide(L)'
;VDINATLVAGSNKVQVDRLLLKTGRSTFDFAGSIGPKPASGAVGEEPSYRYDLTSDGSSLAPSESPEPALTFLARIAGVYNTVSHKLVAEQIALRSAGSGEMLGTAAVAFVDGKVPGINLAFNIHDMQVSHVKQLWPWFSARNARLWVLANLFGGRVVDANLQFQVVPGRLGNGVPLSADEVFGRFQIEGSRFDTAGRIPPIRDAVGG
;
A
#
# COMPACT_ATOMS: atom_id res chain seq x y z
N VAL A 1 -17.68 -2.57 7.08
CA VAL A 1 -16.49 -2.69 7.96
C VAL A 1 -16.99 -3.28 9.27
N ASP A 2 -16.30 -4.27 9.80
CA ASP A 2 -16.61 -4.90 11.09
C ASP A 2 -15.34 -4.85 11.96
N ILE A 3 -15.49 -4.43 13.23
CA ILE A 3 -14.37 -4.18 14.14
C ILE A 3 -14.73 -4.76 15.51
N ASN A 4 -13.85 -5.61 16.04
CA ASN A 4 -13.87 -6.10 17.41
C ASN A 4 -12.55 -5.71 18.11
N ALA A 5 -12.67 -4.99 19.22
CA ALA A 5 -11.53 -4.47 19.97
C ALA A 5 -11.78 -4.55 21.48
N THR A 6 -10.73 -4.92 22.21
CA THR A 6 -10.74 -5.03 23.67
C THR A 6 -9.81 -3.99 24.27
N LEU A 7 -10.31 -3.21 25.23
CA LEU A 7 -9.47 -2.35 26.06
C LEU A 7 -8.98 -3.14 27.28
N VAL A 8 -7.69 -3.43 27.35
CA VAL A 8 -7.11 -4.12 28.50
C VAL A 8 -6.73 -3.08 29.56
N ALA A 9 -7.46 -3.08 30.68
CA ALA A 9 -7.20 -2.18 31.80
C ALA A 9 -5.73 -2.27 32.27
N GLY A 10 -5.09 -1.11 32.48
CA GLY A 10 -3.68 -1.02 32.91
C GLY A 10 -2.63 -1.13 31.79
N SER A 11 -3.00 -1.52 30.57
CA SER A 11 -2.05 -1.62 29.44
C SER A 11 -1.80 -0.29 28.72
N ASN A 12 -2.67 0.70 28.93
CA ASN A 12 -2.77 1.95 28.18
C ASN A 12 -2.80 1.74 26.65
N LYS A 13 -3.31 0.59 26.18
CA LYS A 13 -3.42 0.23 24.76
C LYS A 13 -4.79 -0.38 24.48
N VAL A 14 -5.24 -0.21 23.25
CA VAL A 14 -6.37 -0.92 22.67
C VAL A 14 -5.83 -2.15 21.95
N GLN A 15 -6.28 -3.33 22.36
CA GLN A 15 -6.07 -4.56 21.62
C GLN A 15 -7.14 -4.63 20.52
N VAL A 16 -6.70 -4.81 19.29
CA VAL A 16 -7.56 -5.08 18.14
C VAL A 16 -7.62 -6.58 17.99
N ASP A 17 -8.67 -7.20 18.49
CA ASP A 17 -8.85 -8.66 18.38
C ASP A 17 -9.17 -9.06 16.95
N ARG A 18 -9.96 -8.23 16.26
CA ARG A 18 -10.26 -8.41 14.84
C ARG A 18 -10.68 -7.10 14.18
N LEU A 19 -10.09 -6.81 13.03
CA LEU A 19 -10.45 -5.73 12.13
C LEU A 19 -10.73 -6.36 10.76
N LEU A 20 -12.02 -6.50 10.44
CA LEU A 20 -12.48 -7.13 9.20
C LEU A 20 -13.03 -6.07 8.24
N LEU A 21 -12.29 -5.83 7.16
CA LEU A 21 -12.70 -4.97 6.05
C LEU A 21 -12.96 -5.81 4.81
N LYS A 22 -14.17 -5.73 4.27
CA LYS A 22 -14.55 -6.33 2.99
C LYS A 22 -14.79 -5.23 1.96
N THR A 23 -14.16 -5.35 0.79
CA THR A 23 -14.34 -4.42 -0.33
C THR A 23 -14.26 -5.18 -1.65
N GLY A 24 -15.34 -5.13 -2.43
CA GLY A 24 -15.50 -6.00 -3.61
C GLY A 24 -15.33 -7.47 -3.23
N ARG A 25 -14.38 -8.16 -3.89
CA ARG A 25 -14.00 -9.55 -3.57
C ARG A 25 -12.84 -9.67 -2.57
N SER A 26 -12.30 -8.54 -2.11
CA SER A 26 -11.17 -8.52 -1.17
C SER A 26 -11.65 -8.57 0.27
N THR A 27 -10.91 -9.31 1.10
CA THR A 27 -11.12 -9.41 2.54
C THR A 27 -9.81 -9.13 3.25
N PHE A 28 -9.83 -8.16 4.15
CA PHE A 28 -8.72 -7.78 5.00
C PHE A 28 -9.09 -8.11 6.44
N ASP A 29 -8.36 -9.03 7.05
CA ASP A 29 -8.58 -9.49 8.41
C ASP A 29 -7.29 -9.27 9.19
N PHE A 30 -7.32 -8.29 10.10
CA PHE A 30 -6.16 -7.88 10.89
C PHE A 30 -6.44 -7.99 12.38
N ALA A 31 -5.42 -8.35 13.14
CA ALA A 31 -5.41 -8.26 14.60
C ALA A 31 -4.13 -7.53 15.04
N GLY A 32 -4.11 -6.96 16.23
CA GLY A 32 -2.93 -6.23 16.70
C GLY A 32 -3.22 -5.28 17.84
N SER A 33 -2.47 -4.17 17.90
CA SER A 33 -2.63 -3.20 18.98
C SER A 33 -2.45 -1.76 18.50
N ILE A 34 -3.12 -0.84 19.19
CA ILE A 34 -2.99 0.61 19.01
C ILE A 34 -2.83 1.22 20.40
N GLY A 35 -1.91 2.17 20.56
CA GLY A 35 -1.79 2.89 21.83
C GLY A 35 -0.81 4.06 21.75
N PRO A 36 -0.69 4.87 22.80
CA PRO A 36 0.21 6.00 22.81
C PRO A 36 1.65 5.51 22.60
N LYS A 37 2.36 6.24 21.75
CA LYS A 37 3.81 6.08 21.59
C LYS A 37 4.47 6.66 22.84
N PRO A 38 5.30 5.89 23.56
CA PRO A 38 6.06 6.43 24.69
C PRO A 38 6.94 7.59 24.21
N ALA A 39 6.96 8.69 24.97
CA ALA A 39 7.83 9.82 24.68
C ALA A 39 9.30 9.37 24.76
N SER A 40 10.07 9.68 23.73
CA SER A 40 11.52 9.42 23.66
C SER A 40 12.35 10.48 24.37
N GLY A 41 11.74 11.62 24.70
CA GLY A 41 12.43 12.79 25.28
C GLY A 41 13.11 13.67 24.24
N ALA A 42 12.94 13.38 22.94
CA ALA A 42 13.45 14.23 21.87
C ALA A 42 12.74 15.60 21.85
N VAL A 43 13.53 16.65 21.69
CA VAL A 43 13.00 18.03 21.59
C VAL A 43 12.12 18.14 20.36
N GLY A 44 10.87 18.57 20.54
CA GLY A 44 9.90 18.72 19.47
C GLY A 44 9.21 17.42 19.05
N GLU A 45 9.34 16.32 19.80
CA GLU A 45 8.53 15.12 19.55
C GLU A 45 7.04 15.42 19.76
N GLU A 46 6.25 15.22 18.71
CA GLU A 46 4.80 15.33 18.80
C GLU A 46 4.18 14.11 19.48
N PRO A 47 3.06 14.27 20.22
CA PRO A 47 2.27 13.14 20.68
C PRO A 47 1.80 12.28 19.49
N SER A 48 1.97 10.97 19.62
CA SER A 48 1.59 10.02 18.58
C SER A 48 0.97 8.75 19.17
N TYR A 49 0.18 8.05 18.37
CA TYR A 49 -0.27 6.70 18.64
C TYR A 49 0.53 5.72 17.78
N ARG A 50 1.16 4.73 18.38
CA ARG A 50 1.74 3.61 17.65
C ARG A 50 0.68 2.55 17.37
N TYR A 51 0.82 1.88 16.24
CA TYR A 51 0.03 0.71 15.88
C TYR A 51 0.91 -0.39 15.31
N ASP A 52 0.48 -1.63 15.51
CA ASP A 52 1.10 -2.83 14.94
C ASP A 52 -0.02 -3.83 14.65
N LEU A 53 -0.26 -4.10 13.38
CA LEU A 53 -1.36 -4.91 12.88
C LEU A 53 -0.78 -6.06 12.03
N THR A 54 -1.27 -7.26 12.26
CA THR A 54 -0.89 -8.46 11.52
C THR A 54 -2.10 -9.15 10.93
N SER A 55 -1.93 -9.78 9.77
CA SER A 55 -2.91 -10.61 9.10
C SER A 55 -2.29 -11.97 8.84
N ASP A 56 -3.03 -13.04 9.13
CA ASP A 56 -2.63 -14.43 8.90
C ASP A 56 -3.37 -15.10 7.71
N GLY A 57 -4.23 -14.37 7.00
CA GLY A 57 -4.98 -14.95 5.89
C GLY A 57 -5.86 -13.99 5.08
N SER A 58 -5.46 -12.73 4.96
CA SER A 58 -6.18 -11.75 4.12
C SER A 58 -6.12 -12.13 2.65
N SER A 59 -7.11 -11.66 1.88
CA SER A 59 -7.26 -11.95 0.45
C SER A 59 -7.49 -10.67 -0.35
N LEU A 60 -6.69 -10.47 -1.40
CA LEU A 60 -6.76 -9.34 -2.30
C LEU A 60 -7.25 -9.78 -3.67
N ALA A 61 -8.41 -9.26 -4.06
CA ALA A 61 -9.05 -9.51 -5.34
C ALA A 61 -9.86 -8.27 -5.75
N PRO A 62 -9.21 -7.20 -6.25
CA PRO A 62 -9.89 -6.08 -6.87
C PRO A 62 -10.87 -6.60 -7.95
N SER A 63 -12.05 -5.97 -8.03
CA SER A 63 -13.11 -6.36 -8.98
C SER A 63 -12.67 -6.27 -10.44
N GLU A 64 -11.67 -5.45 -10.70
CA GLU A 64 -11.20 -5.05 -12.03
C GLU A 64 -10.05 -5.93 -12.53
N SER A 65 -9.55 -6.81 -11.67
CA SER A 65 -8.48 -7.75 -12.00
C SER A 65 -9.09 -9.11 -12.35
N PRO A 66 -8.81 -9.67 -13.54
CA PRO A 66 -9.24 -11.02 -13.90
C PRO A 66 -8.43 -12.11 -13.19
N GLU A 67 -7.34 -11.73 -12.51
CA GLU A 67 -6.44 -12.67 -11.85
C GLU A 67 -7.11 -13.36 -10.64
N PRO A 68 -6.68 -14.58 -10.28
CA PRO A 68 -7.11 -15.24 -9.04
C PRO A 68 -6.79 -14.40 -7.80
N ALA A 69 -7.59 -14.56 -6.75
CA ALA A 69 -7.39 -13.85 -5.50
C ALA A 69 -6.02 -14.16 -4.89
N LEU A 70 -5.30 -13.12 -4.49
CA LEU A 70 -4.03 -13.24 -3.77
C LEU A 70 -4.31 -13.41 -2.28
N THR A 71 -4.00 -14.58 -1.71
CA THR A 71 -3.99 -14.75 -0.24
C THR A 71 -2.62 -14.39 0.31
N PHE A 72 -2.59 -13.66 1.42
CA PHE A 72 -1.35 -13.15 1.98
C PHE A 72 -1.35 -13.05 3.51
N LEU A 73 -0.14 -13.21 4.06
CA LEU A 73 0.21 -12.79 5.42
C LEU A 73 0.70 -11.35 5.34
N ALA A 74 0.37 -10.52 6.33
CA ALA A 74 0.89 -9.16 6.39
C ALA A 74 1.21 -8.69 7.80
N ARG A 75 2.11 -7.72 7.89
CA ARG A 75 2.32 -6.87 9.06
C ARG A 75 2.39 -5.41 8.63
N ILE A 76 1.70 -4.55 9.32
CA ILE A 76 1.72 -3.10 9.13
C ILE A 76 1.93 -2.46 10.49
N ALA A 77 3.07 -1.80 10.66
CA ALA A 77 3.43 -1.12 11.89
C ALA A 77 3.81 0.33 11.61
N GLY A 78 3.50 1.21 12.55
CA GLY A 78 3.86 2.62 12.45
C GLY A 78 3.17 3.50 13.47
N VAL A 79 2.97 4.77 13.11
CA VAL A 79 2.48 5.82 13.99
C VAL A 79 1.43 6.70 13.34
N TYR A 80 0.48 7.17 14.15
CA TYR A 80 -0.38 8.30 13.83
C TYR A 80 0.05 9.50 14.66
N ASN A 81 0.47 10.55 13.98
CA ASN A 81 0.91 11.80 14.58
C ASN A 81 -0.27 12.74 14.74
N THR A 82 -0.54 13.17 15.97
CA THR A 82 -1.80 13.87 16.27
C THR A 82 -1.77 15.35 15.93
N VAL A 83 -0.58 15.97 15.90
CA VAL A 83 -0.42 17.40 15.60
C VAL A 83 -0.30 17.62 14.10
N SER A 84 0.59 16.87 13.44
CA SER A 84 0.77 16.95 11.99
C SER A 84 -0.33 16.26 11.17
N HIS A 85 -1.29 15.59 11.82
CA HIS A 85 -2.34 14.77 11.19
C HIS A 85 -1.76 13.87 10.09
N LYS A 86 -0.77 13.06 10.48
CA LYS A 86 -0.04 12.19 9.55
C LYS A 86 -0.14 10.74 10.01
N LEU A 87 -0.65 9.87 9.16
CA LEU A 87 -0.61 8.43 9.35
C LEU A 87 0.61 7.87 8.64
N VAL A 88 1.51 7.21 9.36
CA VAL A 88 2.77 6.67 8.84
C VAL A 88 2.82 5.17 9.11
N ALA A 89 2.89 4.37 8.05
CA ALA A 89 3.33 2.99 8.14
C ALA A 89 4.84 2.95 7.92
N GLU A 90 5.58 2.83 9.02
CA GLU A 90 7.04 2.70 9.04
C GLU A 90 7.48 1.34 8.49
N GLN A 91 6.62 0.33 8.60
CA GLN A 91 6.83 -0.98 8.02
C GLN A 91 5.53 -1.53 7.45
N ILE A 92 5.59 -1.98 6.21
CA ILE A 92 4.61 -2.82 5.54
C ILE A 92 5.37 -4.05 5.09
N ALA A 93 4.96 -5.23 5.52
CA ALA A 93 5.49 -6.49 5.07
C ALA A 93 4.33 -7.38 4.63
N LEU A 94 4.45 -8.00 3.46
CA LEU A 94 3.46 -8.91 2.91
C LEU A 94 4.17 -10.14 2.34
N ARG A 95 3.60 -11.33 2.60
CA ARG A 95 4.07 -12.60 2.06
C ARG A 95 2.91 -13.35 1.42
N SER A 96 3.08 -13.76 0.18
CA SER A 96 2.11 -14.57 -0.57
C SER A 96 2.35 -16.06 -0.32
N ALA A 97 1.36 -16.90 -0.64
CA ALA A 97 1.40 -18.35 -0.42
C ALA A 97 2.49 -19.12 -1.24
N GLY A 98 3.23 -18.45 -2.12
CA GLY A 98 4.24 -19.06 -2.99
C GLY A 98 5.52 -18.22 -3.09
N SER A 99 6.19 -18.02 -1.94
CA SER A 99 7.46 -17.30 -1.72
C SER A 99 7.51 -15.79 -2.03
N GLY A 100 6.58 -15.24 -2.80
CA GLY A 100 6.61 -13.81 -3.11
C GLY A 100 6.46 -12.91 -1.88
N GLU A 101 7.38 -11.97 -1.72
CA GLU A 101 7.42 -11.03 -0.60
C GLU A 101 7.34 -9.59 -1.10
N MET A 102 6.80 -8.71 -0.25
CA MET A 102 6.76 -7.28 -0.49
C MET A 102 7.04 -6.54 0.82
N LEU A 103 7.97 -5.60 0.77
CA LEU A 103 8.33 -4.73 1.88
C LEU A 103 8.09 -3.28 1.47
N GLY A 104 7.68 -2.43 2.40
CA GLY A 104 7.53 -1.02 2.09
C GLY A 104 7.18 -0.13 3.26
N THR A 105 6.93 1.12 2.91
CA THR A 105 6.56 2.20 3.82
C THR A 105 5.44 3.02 3.19
N ALA A 106 4.58 3.60 4.03
CA ALA A 106 3.54 4.51 3.59
C ALA A 106 3.44 5.72 4.50
N ALA A 107 3.02 6.85 3.96
CA ALA A 107 2.53 7.97 4.74
C ALA A 107 1.35 8.63 4.05
N VAL A 108 0.34 9.00 4.84
CA VAL A 108 -0.81 9.80 4.42
C VAL A 108 -0.82 11.07 5.24
N ALA A 109 -0.80 12.22 4.57
CA ALA A 109 -0.84 13.54 5.19
C ALA A 109 -2.22 14.16 4.97
N PHE A 110 -2.94 14.43 6.05
CA PHE A 110 -4.26 15.05 6.00
C PHE A 110 -4.10 16.57 6.14
N VAL A 111 -4.72 17.32 5.24
CA VAL A 111 -4.76 18.78 5.27
C VAL A 111 -6.19 19.23 5.03
N ASP A 112 -6.70 20.09 5.91
CA ASP A 112 -8.07 20.57 5.84
C ASP A 112 -8.41 21.19 4.48
N GLY A 113 -9.57 20.80 3.95
CA GLY A 113 -10.05 21.26 2.64
C GLY A 113 -9.27 20.73 1.43
N LYS A 114 -8.31 19.81 1.61
CA LYS A 114 -7.54 19.22 0.52
C LYS A 114 -7.66 17.70 0.49
N VAL A 115 -7.56 17.14 -0.71
CA VAL A 115 -7.33 15.70 -0.88
C VAL A 115 -6.01 15.33 -0.17
N PRO A 116 -5.94 14.22 0.60
CA PRO A 116 -4.73 13.84 1.32
C PRO A 116 -3.52 13.66 0.41
N GLY A 117 -2.35 14.00 0.93
CA GLY A 117 -1.07 13.62 0.32
C GLY A 117 -0.75 12.17 0.64
N ILE A 118 -0.11 11.46 -0.28
CA ILE A 118 0.22 10.04 -0.16
C ILE A 118 1.66 9.83 -0.60
N ASN A 119 2.46 9.23 0.28
CA ASN A 119 3.78 8.70 -0.03
C ASN A 119 3.76 7.18 0.16
N LEU A 120 4.21 6.43 -0.84
CA LEU A 120 4.32 4.98 -0.79
C LEU A 120 5.64 4.57 -1.42
N ALA A 121 6.33 3.62 -0.80
CA ALA A 121 7.48 2.97 -1.38
C ALA A 121 7.39 1.48 -1.10
N PHE A 122 7.51 0.65 -2.14
CA PHE A 122 7.49 -0.80 -2.03
C PHE A 122 8.64 -1.44 -2.80
N ASN A 123 9.18 -2.51 -2.25
CA ASN A 123 10.06 -3.45 -2.90
C ASN A 123 9.36 -4.80 -2.93
N ILE A 124 9.34 -5.45 -4.08
CA ILE A 124 8.73 -6.76 -4.30
C ILE A 124 9.83 -7.71 -4.72
N HIS A 125 9.83 -8.92 -4.18
CA HIS A 125 10.78 -9.97 -4.52
C HIS A 125 10.06 -11.29 -4.78
N ASP A 126 10.53 -12.04 -5.79
CA ASP A 126 10.10 -13.42 -6.08
C ASP A 126 8.58 -13.62 -6.20
N MET A 127 7.87 -12.71 -6.86
CA MET A 127 6.41 -12.71 -6.87
C MET A 127 5.84 -12.98 -8.26
N GLN A 128 4.79 -13.82 -8.35
CA GLN A 128 4.08 -14.04 -9.61
C GLN A 128 3.51 -12.71 -10.13
N VAL A 129 3.59 -12.50 -11.44
CA VAL A 129 3.04 -11.29 -12.10
C VAL A 129 1.55 -11.10 -11.78
N SER A 130 0.77 -12.18 -11.74
CA SER A 130 -0.64 -12.17 -11.34
C SER A 130 -0.86 -11.57 -9.95
N HIS A 131 -0.01 -11.93 -8.98
CA HIS A 131 -0.07 -11.38 -7.62
C HIS A 131 0.31 -9.89 -7.59
N VAL A 132 1.33 -9.48 -8.36
CA VAL A 132 1.73 -8.06 -8.46
C VAL A 132 0.59 -7.20 -9.02
N LYS A 133 -0.17 -7.72 -10.00
CA LYS A 133 -1.38 -7.04 -10.51
C LYS A 133 -2.46 -6.86 -9.45
N GLN A 134 -2.61 -7.81 -8.53
CA GLN A 134 -3.56 -7.67 -7.41
C GLN A 134 -3.11 -6.58 -6.43
N LEU A 135 -1.80 -6.51 -6.12
CA LEU A 135 -1.23 -5.54 -5.18
C LEU A 135 -1.24 -4.10 -5.70
N TRP A 136 -1.26 -3.92 -7.02
CA TRP A 136 -1.16 -2.60 -7.60
C TRP A 136 -2.29 -1.69 -7.12
N PRO A 137 -1.98 -0.52 -6.50
CA PRO A 137 -3.00 0.32 -5.90
C PRO A 137 -4.09 0.72 -6.89
N TRP A 138 -5.35 0.49 -6.55
CA TRP A 138 -6.49 0.88 -7.38
C TRP A 138 -6.62 2.41 -7.52
N PHE A 139 -6.11 3.16 -6.55
CA PHE A 139 -6.07 4.61 -6.54
C PHE A 139 -4.81 5.20 -7.20
N SER A 140 -3.90 4.36 -7.71
CA SER A 140 -2.81 4.86 -8.56
C SER A 140 -3.41 5.54 -9.79
N ALA A 141 -2.70 6.54 -10.36
CA ALA A 141 -3.16 7.22 -11.55
C ALA A 141 -3.64 6.21 -12.61
N ARG A 142 -4.81 6.45 -13.20
CA ARG A 142 -5.50 5.52 -14.12
C ARG A 142 -4.55 4.92 -15.17
N ASN A 143 -3.62 5.71 -15.70
CA ASN A 143 -2.66 5.29 -16.72
C ASN A 143 -1.60 4.33 -16.20
N ALA A 144 -1.08 4.53 -14.99
CA ALA A 144 -0.10 3.64 -14.38
C ALA A 144 -0.74 2.27 -14.08
N ARG A 145 -1.99 2.28 -13.61
CA ARG A 145 -2.79 1.06 -13.41
C ARG A 145 -3.05 0.32 -14.73
N LEU A 146 -3.52 1.01 -15.75
CA LEU A 146 -3.76 0.42 -17.07
C LEU A 146 -2.49 -0.15 -17.67
N TRP A 147 -1.36 0.55 -17.55
CA TRP A 147 -0.08 0.05 -18.03
C TRP A 147 0.31 -1.26 -17.33
N VAL A 148 0.25 -1.33 -16.00
CA VAL A 148 0.59 -2.56 -15.26
C VAL A 148 -0.31 -3.73 -15.68
N LEU A 149 -1.62 -3.49 -15.79
CA LEU A 149 -2.56 -4.53 -16.21
C LEU A 149 -2.33 -4.99 -17.65
N ALA A 150 -1.97 -4.07 -18.55
CA ALA A 150 -1.82 -4.31 -19.98
C ALA A 150 -0.42 -4.70 -20.45
N ASN A 151 0.62 -4.62 -19.61
CA ASN A 151 2.01 -4.85 -20.04
C ASN A 151 2.73 -5.94 -19.24
N LEU A 152 2.25 -6.30 -18.05
CA LEU A 152 2.82 -7.44 -17.33
C LEU A 152 2.04 -8.71 -17.69
N PHE A 153 2.65 -9.67 -18.39
CA PHE A 153 2.01 -10.95 -18.75
C PHE A 153 2.88 -12.14 -18.39
N GLY A 154 2.31 -13.05 -17.59
CA GLY A 154 2.96 -14.31 -17.24
C GLY A 154 4.32 -14.15 -16.55
N GLY A 155 4.88 -15.26 -16.09
CA GLY A 155 6.18 -15.25 -15.45
C GLY A 155 6.17 -14.65 -14.04
N ARG A 156 7.36 -14.24 -13.61
CA ARG A 156 7.67 -13.92 -12.22
C ARG A 156 8.43 -12.61 -12.16
N VAL A 157 7.97 -11.70 -11.30
CA VAL A 157 8.72 -10.51 -10.91
C VAL A 157 9.79 -10.97 -9.94
N VAL A 158 11.04 -10.97 -10.40
CA VAL A 158 12.20 -11.33 -9.57
C VAL A 158 12.44 -10.23 -8.56
N ASP A 159 12.44 -8.98 -9.03
CA ASP A 159 12.58 -7.78 -8.22
C ASP A 159 11.76 -6.64 -8.82
N ALA A 160 11.12 -5.85 -7.97
CA ALA A 160 10.54 -4.59 -8.38
C ALA A 160 10.62 -3.53 -7.28
N ASN A 161 10.74 -2.28 -7.69
CA ASN A 161 10.63 -1.11 -6.81
C ASN A 161 9.52 -0.21 -7.34
N LEU A 162 8.65 0.26 -6.45
CA LEU A 162 7.60 1.23 -6.72
C LEU A 162 7.72 2.39 -5.75
N GLN A 163 7.62 3.61 -6.26
CA GLN A 163 7.54 4.84 -5.49
C GLN A 163 6.38 5.68 -6.00
N PHE A 164 5.60 6.20 -5.05
CA PHE A 164 4.50 7.10 -5.30
C PHE A 164 4.59 8.22 -4.28
N GLN A 165 4.72 9.45 -4.74
CA GLN A 165 4.89 10.62 -3.88
C GLN A 165 4.02 11.75 -4.40
N VAL A 166 2.94 12.00 -3.69
CA VAL A 166 1.94 12.99 -4.10
C VAL A 166 1.60 13.88 -2.91
N VAL A 167 1.75 15.18 -3.10
CA VAL A 167 1.46 16.18 -2.06
C VAL A 167 -0.04 16.42 -1.87
N PRO A 168 -0.49 16.94 -0.72
CA PRO A 168 -1.91 17.24 -0.49
C PRO A 168 -2.50 18.17 -1.56
N GLY A 169 -3.71 17.85 -2.02
CA GLY A 169 -4.45 18.58 -3.06
C GLY A 169 -4.06 18.26 -4.50
N ARG A 170 -3.10 17.36 -4.72
CA ARG A 170 -2.59 17.01 -6.06
C ARG A 170 -3.39 15.91 -6.74
N LEU A 171 -3.91 14.93 -5.99
CA LEU A 171 -4.76 13.87 -6.53
C LEU A 171 -6.13 14.42 -6.94
N GLY A 172 -6.60 13.99 -8.11
CA GLY A 172 -7.93 14.36 -8.61
C GLY A 172 -8.06 15.79 -9.13
N ASN A 173 -6.97 16.56 -9.21
CA ASN A 173 -6.98 17.95 -9.69
C ASN A 173 -7.09 18.09 -11.23
N GLY A 174 -7.30 17.00 -11.95
CA GLY A 174 -7.38 16.96 -13.41
C GLY A 174 -6.03 17.01 -14.15
N VAL A 175 -4.91 17.22 -13.45
CA VAL A 175 -3.57 17.24 -14.06
C VAL A 175 -2.92 15.87 -13.92
N PRO A 176 -2.43 15.25 -15.01
CA PRO A 176 -1.68 13.99 -14.94
C PRO A 176 -0.47 14.08 -13.99
N LEU A 177 -0.19 13.01 -13.23
CA LEU A 177 1.00 12.95 -12.36
C LEU A 177 2.30 12.99 -13.19
N SER A 178 3.40 13.47 -12.61
CA SER A 178 4.71 13.44 -13.26
C SER A 178 5.44 12.11 -13.00
N ALA A 179 6.58 11.91 -13.66
CA ALA A 179 7.47 10.77 -13.39
C ALA A 179 8.16 10.85 -12.03
N ASP A 180 8.26 12.05 -11.43
CA ASP A 180 8.79 12.24 -10.07
C ASP A 180 7.73 11.91 -9.01
N GLU A 181 6.45 12.00 -9.38
CA GLU A 181 5.33 11.67 -8.51
C GLU A 181 5.00 10.18 -8.52
N VAL A 182 5.30 9.48 -9.62
CA VAL A 182 5.09 8.02 -9.76
C VAL A 182 6.25 7.41 -10.54
N PHE A 183 7.00 6.53 -9.90
CA PHE A 183 8.14 5.84 -10.48
C PHE A 183 8.13 4.36 -10.14
N GLY A 184 8.49 3.50 -11.07
CA GLY A 184 8.69 2.09 -10.76
C GLY A 184 9.59 1.38 -11.76
N ARG A 185 10.24 0.32 -11.26
CA ARG A 185 11.16 -0.55 -12.00
C ARG A 185 10.78 -2.00 -11.72
N PHE A 186 10.79 -2.82 -12.75
CA PHE A 186 10.49 -4.26 -12.66
C PHE A 186 11.56 -5.05 -13.39
N GLN A 187 11.97 -6.16 -12.78
CA GLN A 187 12.76 -7.21 -13.39
C GLN A 187 11.90 -8.48 -13.42
N ILE A 188 11.66 -8.99 -14.62
CA ILE A 188 10.72 -10.09 -14.86
C ILE A 188 11.46 -11.23 -15.57
N GLU A 189 11.24 -12.45 -15.08
CA GLU A 189 11.71 -13.69 -15.70
C GLU A 189 10.53 -14.52 -16.22
N GLY A 190 10.78 -15.29 -17.28
CA GLY A 190 9.80 -16.24 -17.82
C GLY A 190 8.58 -15.59 -18.49
N SER A 191 8.63 -14.28 -18.76
CA SER A 191 7.64 -13.58 -19.58
C SER A 191 8.05 -13.63 -21.06
N ARG A 192 7.10 -13.88 -21.96
CA ARG A 192 7.27 -13.58 -23.39
C ARG A 192 7.24 -12.05 -23.52
N PHE A 193 8.42 -11.46 -23.62
CA PHE A 193 8.61 -10.01 -23.69
C PHE A 193 8.07 -9.42 -24.99
N ASP A 194 7.16 -8.45 -24.88
CA ASP A 194 7.35 -7.18 -25.58
C ASP A 194 7.62 -6.11 -24.51
N THR A 195 8.84 -5.57 -24.55
CA THR A 195 9.34 -4.41 -23.78
C THR A 195 9.69 -4.58 -22.29
N ALA A 196 10.98 -4.41 -21.98
CA ALA A 196 11.49 -3.96 -20.68
C ALA A 196 10.96 -2.54 -20.41
N GLY A 197 9.67 -2.44 -20.10
CA GLY A 197 8.98 -1.18 -20.00
C GLY A 197 9.30 -0.53 -18.67
N ARG A 198 10.05 0.58 -18.72
CA ARG A 198 9.91 1.62 -17.70
C ARG A 198 8.43 2.00 -17.69
N ILE A 199 7.83 2.18 -16.50
CA ILE A 199 6.49 2.78 -16.41
C ILE A 199 6.55 4.08 -17.24
N PRO A 200 5.70 4.25 -18.26
CA PRO A 200 5.70 5.47 -19.05
C PRO A 200 5.49 6.66 -18.10
N PRO A 201 6.22 7.78 -18.28
CA PRO A 201 5.84 9.02 -17.61
C PRO A 201 4.35 9.26 -17.90
N ILE A 202 3.56 9.65 -16.89
CA ILE A 202 2.12 9.86 -17.03
C ILE A 202 1.87 11.16 -17.83
N ARG A 203 2.33 11.19 -19.08
CA ARG A 203 2.19 12.28 -20.06
C ARG A 203 1.28 11.93 -21.23
N ASP A 204 0.98 10.65 -21.48
CA ASP A 204 0.33 10.23 -22.73
C ASP A 204 -1.16 9.84 -22.64
N ALA A 205 -1.90 10.29 -21.62
CA ALA A 205 -3.36 10.21 -21.65
C ALA A 205 -3.97 11.53 -22.06
N VAL A 206 -3.88 11.83 -23.35
CA VAL A 206 -4.82 12.77 -23.99
C VAL A 206 -6.10 11.98 -24.24
N GLY A 207 -7.19 12.44 -23.63
CA GLY A 207 -8.51 11.86 -23.80
C GLY A 207 -9.01 11.96 -25.24
N GLY A 208 -9.71 10.91 -25.67
CA GLY A 208 -10.79 11.03 -26.64
C GLY A 208 -12.11 11.26 -25.92
#